data_AF-A0A1F8XD53-F1
#
_entry.id   AF-A0A1F8XD53-F1
#
_cell.length_a   1.000
_cell.length_b   1.000
_cell.length_c   1.000
_cell.angle_alpha   90.00
_cell.angle_beta   90.00
_cell.angle_gamma   90.00
#
_symmetry.space_group_name_H-M   'P 1'
#
loop_
_entity.id
_entity.type
_entity.pdbx_description
1 polymer ?
#
loop_
_entity_poly.entity_id
_entity_poly.type
_entity_poly.pdbx_seq_one_letter_code
_entity_poly.pdbx_strand_id
1 'polypeptide(L)'
;MTGIRVVSGHLFFFYAYDAGFEIALDAARPLCEASESPGIAGLRPAPPYLQYRPKPLVVPAGKVSATVSGNSCSLDAAVKIFDFGALSVTLTLPVRDLPWEAFTEAAHALSTEGGLEKPAREAALRVFERIRPAVSRPMFAELVEEYSLWHVGSFSPGMTGTEALARIPRDIACLLTLERGDLSETAIAEIVRSPIRYFDNDLFLAEWNAAFVYDPKFQDTAEVLEFLNVQLLELRYFDRLLHDAIDGMTEELLPRRRLFHVLHDPYEKPLRKLSTIRTDISLVRERIYNALNTRPRRRGRRRSS
;
A
#
# COMPACT_ATOMS: atom_id res chain seq x y z
N MET A 1 -12.50 18.53 -22.55
CA MET A 1 -13.92 18.16 -22.35
C MET A 1 -14.50 19.10 -21.32
N THR A 2 -14.87 20.30 -21.77
CA THR A 2 -15.02 21.47 -20.89
C THR A 2 -16.22 21.31 -19.95
N GLY A 3 -15.94 21.12 -18.65
CA GLY A 3 -16.92 21.30 -17.58
C GLY A 3 -16.88 20.29 -16.44
N ILE A 4 -16.14 19.17 -16.54
CA ILE A 4 -16.00 18.21 -15.43
C ILE A 4 -14.98 18.73 -14.42
N ARG A 5 -15.33 18.68 -13.14
CA ARG A 5 -14.47 19.05 -12.02
C ARG A 5 -14.48 17.97 -10.95
N VAL A 6 -13.36 17.78 -10.29
CA VAL A 6 -13.22 17.01 -9.05
C VAL A 6 -13.43 17.96 -7.88
N VAL A 7 -14.61 17.92 -7.26
CA VAL A 7 -14.96 18.79 -6.14
C VAL A 7 -14.17 18.39 -4.89
N SER A 8 -14.03 17.10 -4.68
CA SER A 8 -13.23 16.52 -3.60
C SER A 8 -12.53 15.27 -4.12
N GLY A 9 -11.24 15.12 -3.82
CA GLY A 9 -10.47 13.94 -4.20
C GLY A 9 -9.12 13.92 -3.51
N HIS A 10 -8.32 12.91 -3.82
CA HIS A 10 -6.96 12.77 -3.33
C HIS A 10 -6.12 12.07 -4.39
N LEU A 11 -4.86 12.49 -4.54
CA LEU A 11 -3.84 11.71 -5.21
C LEU A 11 -2.95 11.10 -4.13
N PHE A 12 -2.81 9.78 -4.15
CA PHE A 12 -1.92 9.06 -3.25
C PHE A 12 -0.79 8.41 -4.03
N PHE A 13 0.40 8.44 -3.42
CA PHE A 13 1.59 7.79 -3.93
C PHE A 13 2.18 6.95 -2.79
N PHE A 14 2.25 5.64 -3.01
CA PHE A 14 2.73 4.67 -2.05
C PHE A 14 4.11 4.18 -2.48
N TYR A 15 5.06 4.23 -1.56
CA TYR A 15 6.39 3.68 -1.74
C TYR A 15 6.65 2.69 -0.61
N ALA A 16 7.27 1.56 -0.90
CA ALA A 16 7.64 0.60 0.12
C ALA A 16 9.12 0.21 -0.03
N TYR A 17 9.86 0.31 1.08
CA TYR A 17 11.28 0.06 1.16
C TYR A 17 11.57 -1.10 2.12
N ASP A 18 12.53 -1.93 1.76
CA ASP A 18 13.11 -2.92 2.66
C ASP A 18 14.19 -2.25 3.52
N ALA A 19 14.03 -2.32 4.84
CA ALA A 19 14.90 -1.68 5.83
C ALA A 19 15.72 -2.69 6.64
N GLY A 20 15.49 -4.00 6.47
CA GLY A 20 16.23 -5.04 7.18
C GLY A 20 15.41 -6.31 7.36
N PHE A 21 15.87 -7.19 8.23
CA PHE A 21 15.21 -8.48 8.43
C PHE A 21 13.93 -8.33 9.26
N GLU A 22 14.03 -7.71 10.44
CA GLU A 22 12.91 -7.47 11.34
C GLU A 22 13.10 -6.13 12.06
N ILE A 23 12.01 -5.50 12.46
CA ILE A 23 12.00 -4.27 13.26
C ILE A 23 11.24 -4.54 14.56
N ALA A 24 11.93 -4.44 15.68
CA ALA A 24 11.30 -4.54 17.00
C ALA A 24 10.47 -3.28 17.26
N LEU A 25 9.17 -3.31 16.95
CA LEU A 25 8.29 -2.13 17.02
C LEU A 25 8.26 -1.50 18.43
N ASP A 26 8.33 -2.30 19.49
CA ASP A 26 8.37 -1.77 20.87
C ASP A 26 9.65 -0.98 21.16
N ALA A 27 10.78 -1.38 20.57
CA ALA A 27 12.05 -0.66 20.67
C ALA A 27 12.13 0.54 19.70
N ALA A 28 11.48 0.45 18.54
CA ALA A 28 11.43 1.53 17.56
C ALA A 28 10.50 2.69 17.99
N ARG A 29 9.40 2.37 18.69
CA ARG A 29 8.40 3.35 19.15
C ARG A 29 8.98 4.55 19.88
N PRO A 30 9.83 4.42 20.92
CA PRO A 30 10.39 5.58 21.63
C PRO A 30 11.45 6.35 20.81
N LEU A 31 12.01 5.76 19.75
CA LEU A 31 13.00 6.40 18.86
C LEU A 31 12.33 7.28 17.80
N CYS A 32 11.04 7.04 17.58
CA CYS A 32 10.17 7.80 16.70
C CYS A 32 9.31 8.75 17.54
N GLU A 33 9.01 9.94 17.04
CA GLU A 33 7.88 10.74 17.55
C GLU A 33 6.58 10.11 17.01
N ALA A 34 6.42 8.80 17.24
CA ALA A 34 5.30 8.01 16.75
C ALA A 34 4.03 8.57 17.40
N SER A 35 3.21 9.23 16.60
CA SER A 35 1.93 9.75 17.05
C SER A 35 0.90 8.63 17.01
N GLU A 36 -0.05 8.62 17.96
CA GLU A 36 -1.26 7.80 17.84
C GLU A 36 -2.23 8.35 16.78
N SER A 37 -1.99 9.55 16.25
CA SER A 37 -2.78 10.14 15.18
C SER A 37 -2.60 9.37 13.86
N PRO A 38 -3.67 9.22 13.05
CA PRO A 38 -3.52 8.73 11.69
C PRO A 38 -2.60 9.70 10.95
N GLY A 39 -1.41 9.26 10.57
CA GLY A 39 -0.30 10.10 10.12
C GLY A 39 -0.58 11.01 8.90
N ILE A 40 -1.76 10.89 8.27
CA ILE A 40 -2.20 11.70 7.13
C ILE A 40 -3.59 12.28 7.44
N ALA A 41 -3.75 13.58 7.20
CA ALA A 41 -5.04 14.26 7.32
C ALA A 41 -6.06 13.61 6.37
N GLY A 42 -7.05 12.90 6.93
CA GLY A 42 -8.18 12.35 6.18
C GLY A 42 -8.23 10.83 6.07
N LEU A 43 -7.18 10.09 6.45
CA LEU A 43 -7.23 8.64 6.62
C LEU A 43 -7.72 8.29 8.04
N ARG A 44 -8.67 7.34 8.14
CA ARG A 44 -9.14 6.81 9.44
C ARG A 44 -8.21 5.67 9.89
N PRO A 45 -8.31 5.17 11.13
CA PRO A 45 -7.59 3.97 11.53
C PRO A 45 -7.98 2.75 10.68
N ALA A 46 -6.98 1.94 10.33
CA ALA A 46 -7.13 0.68 9.61
C ALA A 46 -8.33 -0.15 10.12
N PRO A 47 -9.19 -0.62 9.21
CA PRO A 47 -10.36 -1.43 9.50
C PRO A 47 -10.02 -2.67 10.33
N PRO A 48 -10.94 -3.17 11.17
CA PRO A 48 -10.65 -4.28 12.07
C PRO A 48 -10.15 -5.57 11.42
N TYR A 49 -10.46 -5.82 10.14
CA TYR A 49 -10.02 -7.01 9.41
C TYR A 49 -8.69 -6.82 8.64
N LEU A 50 -8.18 -5.58 8.55
CA LEU A 50 -6.81 -5.25 8.10
C LEU A 50 -5.86 -5.10 9.28
N GLN A 51 -6.24 -5.57 10.47
CA GLN A 51 -5.41 -5.48 11.66
C GLN A 51 -4.18 -6.37 11.53
N TYR A 52 -3.10 -5.79 11.00
CA TYR A 52 -1.75 -6.26 11.21
C TYR A 52 -1.50 -6.53 12.70
N ARG A 53 -0.92 -7.68 12.99
CA ARG A 53 -0.46 -8.03 14.33
C ARG A 53 1.02 -8.42 14.21
N PRO A 54 1.93 -7.65 14.83
CA PRO A 54 1.71 -6.42 15.60
C PRO A 54 1.25 -5.22 14.73
N LYS A 55 0.61 -4.22 15.36
CA LYS A 55 0.12 -3.02 14.64
C LYS A 55 1.32 -2.16 14.20
N PRO A 56 1.42 -1.79 12.91
CA PRO A 56 2.46 -0.91 12.40
C PRO A 56 2.52 0.41 13.17
N LEU A 57 3.72 0.94 13.36
CA LEU A 57 3.89 2.30 13.88
C LEU A 57 3.66 3.29 12.74
N VAL A 58 2.98 4.39 13.03
CA VAL A 58 2.79 5.48 12.06
C VAL A 58 3.57 6.70 12.54
N VAL A 59 4.43 7.23 11.67
CA VAL A 59 5.29 8.38 11.94
C VAL A 59 4.95 9.47 10.93
N PRO A 60 4.38 10.61 11.35
CA PRO A 60 4.24 11.78 10.49
C PRO A 60 5.61 12.22 9.97
N ALA A 61 5.73 12.44 8.66
CA ALA A 61 6.99 12.77 8.00
C ALA A 61 7.02 14.18 7.40
N GLY A 62 6.06 15.02 7.81
CA GLY A 62 5.96 16.42 7.41
C GLY A 62 5.36 16.59 6.02
N LYS A 63 5.81 17.63 5.32
CA LYS A 63 5.35 17.96 3.97
C LYS A 63 6.48 17.84 2.96
N VAL A 64 6.16 17.32 1.79
CA VAL A 64 7.05 17.23 0.63
C VAL A 64 6.62 18.26 -0.41
N SER A 65 7.56 19.05 -0.91
CA SER A 65 7.30 19.98 -2.01
C SER A 65 7.50 19.28 -3.35
N ALA A 66 6.58 19.51 -4.29
CA ALA A 66 6.69 19.04 -5.67
C ALA A 66 6.20 20.14 -6.63
N THR A 67 6.49 19.98 -7.92
CA THR A 67 6.09 20.95 -8.95
C THR A 67 5.21 20.27 -9.98
N VAL A 68 4.04 20.85 -10.27
CA VAL A 68 3.12 20.40 -11.31
C VAL A 68 2.92 21.54 -12.30
N SER A 69 3.30 21.32 -13.56
CA SER A 69 3.17 22.32 -14.64
C SER A 69 3.74 23.70 -14.27
N GLY A 70 4.87 23.72 -13.56
CA GLY A 70 5.54 24.95 -13.11
C GLY A 70 5.02 25.57 -11.81
N ASN A 71 3.94 25.02 -11.22
CA ASN A 71 3.39 25.48 -9.94
C ASN A 71 3.85 24.57 -8.80
N SER A 72 4.34 25.15 -7.71
CA SER A 72 4.67 24.39 -6.51
C SER A 72 3.40 23.92 -5.79
N CYS A 73 3.38 22.63 -5.45
CA CYS A 73 2.39 22.01 -4.59
C CYS A 73 3.09 21.34 -3.40
N SER A 74 2.31 20.98 -2.38
CA SER A 74 2.83 20.36 -1.17
C SER A 74 1.99 19.16 -0.80
N LEU A 75 2.64 18.02 -0.63
CA LEU A 75 2.05 16.74 -0.29
C LEU A 75 2.30 16.45 1.19
N ASP A 76 1.30 15.92 1.89
CA ASP A 76 1.48 15.40 3.25
C ASP A 76 2.18 14.03 3.18
N ALA A 77 3.16 13.79 4.03
CA ALA A 77 3.95 12.56 4.07
C ALA A 77 3.79 11.84 5.42
N ALA A 78 3.63 10.52 5.37
CA ALA A 78 3.68 9.65 6.54
C ALA A 78 4.48 8.38 6.23
N VAL A 79 5.14 7.85 7.26
CA VAL A 79 5.87 6.57 7.19
C VAL A 79 5.22 5.57 8.13
N LYS A 80 4.85 4.40 7.62
CA LYS A 80 4.47 3.24 8.42
C LYS A 80 5.65 2.28 8.57
N ILE A 81 5.88 1.83 9.80
CA ILE A 81 6.94 0.89 10.16
C ILE A 81 6.30 -0.47 10.44
N PHE A 82 6.71 -1.48 9.68
CA PHE A 82 6.26 -2.85 9.83
C PHE A 82 7.34 -3.70 10.51
N ASP A 83 6.91 -4.67 11.31
CA ASP A 83 7.80 -5.54 12.10
C ASP A 83 8.62 -6.50 11.24
N PHE A 84 8.15 -6.85 10.04
CA PHE A 84 8.86 -7.71 9.09
C PHE A 84 9.92 -6.97 8.24
N GLY A 85 10.41 -5.81 8.70
CA GLY A 85 11.52 -5.13 8.02
C GLY A 85 11.12 -4.10 6.96
N ALA A 86 9.84 -3.73 6.84
CA ALA A 86 9.40 -2.79 5.80
C ALA A 86 9.08 -1.39 6.33
N LEU A 87 9.39 -0.39 5.51
CA LEU A 87 8.96 1.00 5.68
C LEU A 87 8.07 1.40 4.49
N SER A 88 6.82 1.76 4.76
CA SER A 88 5.93 2.29 3.73
C SER A 88 5.80 3.80 3.87
N VAL A 89 6.02 4.53 2.78
CA VAL A 89 5.79 5.97 2.70
C VAL A 89 4.52 6.20 1.91
N THR A 90 3.63 7.00 2.47
CA THR A 90 2.47 7.51 1.74
C THR A 90 2.61 9.02 1.58
N LEU A 91 2.59 9.48 0.34
CA LEU A 91 2.46 10.90 -0.01
C LEU A 91 1.04 11.17 -0.48
N THR A 92 0.42 12.25 0.02
CA THR A 92 -0.97 12.60 -0.30
C THR A 92 -1.07 14.05 -0.77
N LEU A 93 -1.68 14.25 -1.94
CA LEU A 93 -2.13 15.55 -2.40
C LEU A 93 -3.66 15.63 -2.32
N PRO A 94 -4.25 16.41 -1.39
CA PRO A 94 -5.69 16.62 -1.37
C PRO A 94 -6.12 17.49 -2.56
N VAL A 95 -7.15 17.04 -3.26
CA VAL A 95 -7.76 17.76 -4.40
C VAL A 95 -9.05 18.42 -3.94
N ARG A 96 -9.15 19.74 -4.18
CA ARG A 96 -10.32 20.55 -3.85
C ARG A 96 -10.67 21.41 -5.05
N ASP A 97 -11.86 21.17 -5.59
CA ASP A 97 -12.41 21.88 -6.75
C ASP A 97 -11.41 22.11 -7.89
N LEU A 98 -10.97 21.02 -8.52
CA LEU A 98 -9.99 21.04 -9.61
C LEU A 98 -10.64 20.63 -10.94
N PRO A 99 -10.37 21.31 -12.07
CA PRO A 99 -10.77 20.81 -13.39
C PRO A 99 -10.25 19.38 -13.61
N TRP A 100 -11.03 18.54 -14.29
CA TRP A 100 -10.63 17.17 -14.58
C TRP A 100 -9.30 17.10 -15.34
N GLU A 101 -9.10 17.96 -16.33
CA GLU A 101 -7.85 18.02 -17.09
C GLU A 101 -6.64 18.42 -16.22
N ALA A 102 -6.84 19.23 -15.18
CA ALA A 102 -5.78 19.57 -14.24
C ALA A 102 -5.54 18.46 -13.20
N PHE A 103 -6.57 17.67 -12.87
CA PHE A 103 -6.44 16.48 -12.03
C PHE A 103 -5.60 15.41 -12.74
N THR A 104 -5.90 15.12 -14.01
CA THR A 104 -5.15 14.13 -14.80
C THR A 104 -3.71 14.58 -15.02
N GLU A 105 -3.49 15.85 -15.34
CA GLU A 105 -2.14 16.41 -15.48
C GLU A 105 -1.35 16.31 -14.16
N ALA A 106 -1.96 16.64 -13.01
CA ALA A 106 -1.30 16.51 -11.72
C ALA A 106 -0.95 15.06 -11.38
N ALA A 107 -1.85 14.11 -11.65
CA ALA A 107 -1.60 12.69 -11.43
C ALA A 107 -0.40 12.21 -12.25
N HIS A 108 -0.41 12.44 -13.57
CA HIS A 108 0.69 12.04 -14.46
C HIS A 108 1.99 12.74 -14.12
N ALA A 109 1.99 14.08 -14.00
CA ALA A 109 3.18 14.85 -13.72
C ALA A 109 3.85 14.38 -12.42
N LEU A 110 3.09 14.04 -11.39
CA LEU A 110 3.65 13.59 -10.12
C LEU A 110 4.10 12.12 -10.13
N SER A 111 3.43 11.22 -10.86
CA SER A 111 3.80 9.80 -10.93
C SER A 111 4.96 9.51 -11.86
N THR A 112 5.16 10.26 -12.94
CA THR A 112 6.17 9.95 -13.97
C THR A 112 7.32 10.95 -14.05
N GLU A 113 7.02 12.26 -13.96
CA GLU A 113 7.99 13.32 -14.20
C GLU A 113 8.51 13.97 -12.92
N GLY A 114 7.67 13.97 -11.87
CA GLY A 114 7.81 14.78 -10.67
C GLY A 114 8.78 14.21 -9.63
N GLY A 115 9.31 12.99 -9.86
CA GLY A 115 10.36 12.41 -9.04
C GLY A 115 10.01 12.31 -7.56
N LEU A 116 8.77 11.92 -7.24
CA LEU A 116 8.29 11.79 -5.86
C LEU A 116 8.99 10.66 -5.07
N GLU A 117 9.62 9.70 -5.77
CA GLU A 117 10.40 8.62 -5.16
C GLU A 117 11.57 9.15 -4.32
N LYS A 118 12.33 10.14 -4.81
CA LYS A 118 13.45 10.73 -4.06
C LYS A 118 13.03 11.35 -2.72
N PRO A 119 12.07 12.30 -2.64
CA PRO A 119 11.64 12.84 -1.36
C PRO A 119 10.91 11.80 -0.49
N ALA A 120 10.21 10.81 -1.08
CA ALA A 120 9.67 9.68 -0.31
C ALA A 120 10.80 8.87 0.35
N ARG A 121 11.84 8.53 -0.40
CA ARG A 121 13.03 7.81 0.07
C ARG A 121 13.76 8.59 1.16
N GLU A 122 13.92 9.90 1.00
CA GLU A 122 14.49 10.76 2.05
C GLU A 122 13.64 10.74 3.33
N ALA A 123 12.31 10.70 3.21
CA ALA A 123 11.40 10.56 4.36
C ALA A 123 11.58 9.20 5.06
N ALA A 124 11.63 8.11 4.30
CA ALA A 124 11.88 6.76 4.82
C ALA A 124 13.26 6.67 5.50
N LEU A 125 14.31 7.18 4.87
CA LEU A 125 15.68 7.16 5.40
C LEU A 125 15.79 7.91 6.72
N ARG A 126 15.15 9.07 6.86
CA ARG A 126 15.12 9.80 8.14
C ARG A 126 14.51 8.97 9.27
N VAL A 127 13.45 8.22 8.97
CA VAL A 127 12.83 7.31 9.95
C VAL A 127 13.73 6.11 10.21
N PHE A 128 14.28 5.50 9.16
CA PHE A 128 15.20 4.36 9.24
C PHE A 128 16.39 4.64 10.14
N GLU A 129 17.11 5.74 9.93
CA GLU A 129 18.30 6.08 10.72
C GLU A 129 17.99 6.25 12.21
N ARG A 130 16.79 6.76 12.55
CA ARG A 130 16.33 6.87 13.94
C ARG A 130 16.05 5.52 14.57
N ILE A 131 15.39 4.62 13.84
CA ILE A 131 15.00 3.30 14.34
C ILE A 131 16.08 2.23 14.15
N ARG A 132 17.18 2.55 13.47
CA ARG A 132 18.25 1.61 13.13
C ARG A 132 18.69 0.70 14.27
N PRO A 133 18.80 1.15 15.55
CA PRO A 133 19.11 0.27 16.67
C PRO A 133 18.07 -0.83 16.96
N ALA A 134 16.82 -0.64 16.53
CA ALA A 134 15.72 -1.59 16.67
C ALA A 134 15.57 -2.53 15.45
N VAL A 135 16.43 -2.40 14.44
CA VAL A 135 16.38 -3.20 13.21
C VAL A 135 17.39 -4.34 13.26
N SER A 136 16.92 -5.56 13.05
CA SER A 136 17.77 -6.74 12.87
C SER A 136 18.37 -6.75 11.47
N ARG A 137 19.70 -6.92 11.37
CA ARG A 137 20.46 -6.88 10.10
C ARG A 137 20.10 -5.63 9.26
N PRO A 138 20.34 -4.41 9.78
CA PRO A 138 19.88 -3.18 9.16
C PRO A 138 20.46 -3.00 7.76
N MET A 139 19.59 -2.83 6.77
CA MET A 139 19.95 -2.66 5.37
C MET A 139 18.82 -1.92 4.66
N PHE A 140 19.10 -0.75 4.11
CA PHE A 140 18.10 0.00 3.35
C PHE A 140 18.28 -0.30 1.86
N ALA A 141 17.38 -1.11 1.30
CA ALA A 141 17.47 -1.55 -0.08
C ALA A 141 17.32 -0.40 -1.08
N GLU A 142 17.93 -0.55 -2.25
CA GLU A 142 17.72 0.38 -3.37
C GLU A 142 16.41 0.10 -4.10
N LEU A 143 15.96 -1.17 -4.13
CA LEU A 143 14.71 -1.56 -4.75
C LEU A 143 13.51 -1.01 -3.95
N VAL A 144 12.56 -0.42 -4.67
CA VAL A 144 11.33 0.17 -4.14
C VAL A 144 10.12 -0.44 -4.85
N GLU A 145 9.05 -0.66 -4.09
CA GLU A 145 7.74 -0.97 -4.66
C GLU A 145 6.89 0.31 -4.68
N GLU A 146 6.25 0.58 -5.82
CA GLU A 146 5.52 1.83 -6.06
C GLU A 146 4.09 1.53 -6.50
N TYR A 147 3.14 2.31 -5.97
CA TYR A 147 1.74 2.23 -6.39
C TYR A 147 1.05 3.58 -6.25
N SER A 148 0.21 3.93 -7.22
CA SER A 148 -0.53 5.20 -7.19
C SER A 148 -2.05 4.98 -7.03
N LEU A 149 -2.73 5.91 -6.37
CA LEU A 149 -4.18 5.89 -6.24
C LEU A 149 -4.79 7.24 -6.58
N TRP A 150 -5.66 7.21 -7.58
CA TRP A 150 -6.43 8.34 -8.09
C TRP A 150 -7.83 8.29 -7.52
N HIS A 151 -8.04 9.00 -6.43
CA HIS A 151 -9.31 9.02 -5.74
C HIS A 151 -10.13 10.27 -6.09
N VAL A 152 -11.35 10.06 -6.55
CA VAL A 152 -12.39 11.07 -6.71
C VAL A 152 -13.54 10.79 -5.74
N GLY A 153 -13.80 11.73 -4.84
CA GLY A 153 -14.93 11.63 -3.90
C GLY A 153 -16.23 12.20 -4.47
N SER A 154 -16.13 13.24 -5.32
CA SER A 154 -17.29 13.83 -5.98
C SER A 154 -16.91 14.62 -7.24
N PHE A 155 -17.79 14.57 -8.24
CA PHE A 155 -17.69 15.36 -9.47
C PHE A 155 -18.65 16.55 -9.48
N SER A 156 -18.34 17.58 -10.26
CA SER A 156 -19.27 18.62 -10.68
C SER A 156 -19.22 18.77 -12.21
N PRO A 157 -20.34 18.65 -12.95
CA PRO A 157 -21.64 18.20 -12.46
C PRO A 157 -21.57 16.80 -11.84
N GLY A 158 -22.49 16.48 -10.93
CA GLY A 158 -22.53 15.17 -10.28
C GLY A 158 -22.66 14.05 -11.31
N MET A 159 -21.88 12.99 -11.14
CA MET A 159 -21.88 11.81 -12.00
C MET A 159 -21.72 10.56 -11.13
N THR A 160 -22.40 9.49 -11.50
CA THR A 160 -22.17 8.13 -10.98
C THR A 160 -20.87 7.55 -11.52
N GLY A 161 -20.35 6.49 -10.88
CA GLY A 161 -19.19 5.77 -11.38
C GLY A 161 -19.39 5.21 -12.80
N THR A 162 -20.62 4.78 -13.12
CA THR A 162 -20.97 4.32 -14.47
C THR A 162 -20.91 5.42 -15.51
N GLU A 163 -21.43 6.61 -15.18
CA GLU A 163 -21.38 7.77 -16.07
C GLU A 163 -19.95 8.28 -16.25
N ALA A 164 -19.14 8.27 -15.19
CA ALA A 164 -17.72 8.59 -15.28
C ALA A 164 -17.02 7.63 -16.25
N LEU A 165 -17.19 6.32 -16.09
CA LEU A 165 -16.59 5.33 -16.98
C LEU A 165 -17.03 5.49 -18.44
N ALA A 166 -18.28 5.87 -18.69
CA ALA A 166 -18.78 6.09 -20.04
C ALA A 166 -18.27 7.40 -20.67
N ARG A 167 -18.07 8.45 -19.87
CA ARG A 167 -17.69 9.79 -20.36
C ARG A 167 -16.20 10.02 -20.48
N ILE A 168 -15.41 9.41 -19.60
CA ILE A 168 -13.96 9.59 -19.50
C ILE A 168 -13.16 8.26 -19.52
N PRO A 169 -13.53 7.24 -20.32
CA PRO A 169 -12.87 5.92 -20.28
C PRO A 169 -11.39 5.99 -20.65
N ARG A 170 -11.06 6.83 -21.65
CA ARG A 170 -9.68 7.05 -22.11
C ARG A 170 -8.80 7.62 -21.00
N ASP A 171 -9.27 8.69 -20.35
CA ASP A 171 -8.49 9.34 -19.28
C ASP A 171 -8.31 8.38 -18.09
N ILE A 172 -9.33 7.60 -17.73
CA ILE A 172 -9.22 6.57 -16.68
C ILE A 172 -8.19 5.50 -17.09
N ALA A 173 -8.21 5.03 -18.34
CA ALA A 173 -7.23 4.05 -18.82
C ALA A 173 -5.80 4.60 -18.77
N CYS A 174 -5.57 5.82 -19.26
CA CYS A 174 -4.26 6.47 -19.20
C CYS A 174 -3.78 6.65 -17.74
N LEU A 175 -4.67 7.06 -16.85
CA LEU A 175 -4.37 7.16 -15.42
C LEU A 175 -3.97 5.81 -14.82
N LEU A 176 -4.64 4.71 -15.19
CA LEU A 176 -4.33 3.36 -14.69
C LEU A 176 -3.00 2.83 -15.21
N THR A 177 -2.65 3.12 -16.46
CA THR A 177 -1.38 2.68 -17.07
C THR A 177 -0.22 3.61 -16.78
N LEU A 178 -0.49 4.81 -16.26
CA LEU A 178 0.47 5.92 -16.10
C LEU A 178 1.04 6.44 -17.43
N GLU A 179 0.42 6.09 -18.56
CA GLU A 179 0.91 6.46 -19.88
C GLU A 179 0.20 7.73 -20.39
N ARG A 180 0.98 8.59 -21.06
CA ARG A 180 0.44 9.68 -21.87
C ARG A 180 0.37 9.22 -23.32
N GLY A 181 -0.77 9.35 -23.99
CA GLY A 181 -0.87 9.13 -25.43
C GLY A 181 -2.18 8.52 -25.90
N ASP A 182 -2.18 8.13 -27.18
CA ASP A 182 -3.34 7.55 -27.85
C ASP A 182 -3.36 6.02 -27.67
N LEU A 183 -3.98 5.58 -26.58
CA LEU A 183 -4.42 4.19 -26.46
C LEU A 183 -5.43 3.87 -27.56
N SER A 184 -5.33 2.68 -28.16
CA SER A 184 -6.32 2.20 -29.11
C SER A 184 -7.66 1.98 -28.41
N GLU A 185 -8.77 2.11 -29.14
CA GLU A 185 -10.11 1.85 -28.59
C GLU A 185 -10.24 0.42 -28.02
N THR A 186 -9.55 -0.55 -28.63
CA THR A 186 -9.48 -1.93 -28.12
C THR A 186 -8.70 -2.03 -26.80
N ALA A 187 -7.59 -1.32 -26.67
CA ALA A 187 -6.79 -1.30 -25.43
C ALA A 187 -7.56 -0.62 -24.31
N ILE A 188 -8.19 0.53 -24.58
CA ILE A 188 -9.04 1.24 -23.63
C ILE A 188 -10.13 0.29 -23.13
N ALA A 189 -10.87 -0.35 -24.05
CA ALA A 189 -11.95 -1.27 -23.70
C ALA A 189 -11.49 -2.45 -22.84
N GLU A 190 -10.26 -2.95 -23.03
CA GLU A 190 -9.71 -4.04 -22.21
C GLU A 190 -9.31 -3.56 -20.81
N ILE A 191 -8.60 -2.43 -20.70
CA ILE A 191 -8.15 -1.85 -19.42
C ILE A 191 -9.36 -1.53 -18.53
N VAL A 192 -10.42 -0.96 -19.11
CA VAL A 192 -11.62 -0.58 -18.33
C VAL A 192 -12.66 -1.69 -18.20
N ARG A 193 -12.37 -2.91 -18.69
CA ARG A 193 -13.39 -3.97 -18.89
C ARG A 193 -14.00 -4.49 -17.60
N SER A 194 -13.22 -4.53 -16.52
CA SER A 194 -13.59 -5.26 -15.30
C SER A 194 -13.57 -4.36 -14.05
N PRO A 195 -14.45 -3.34 -13.97
CA PRO A 195 -14.57 -2.56 -12.76
C PRO A 195 -15.09 -3.44 -11.61
N ILE A 196 -14.44 -3.36 -10.47
CA ILE A 196 -14.99 -3.91 -9.22
C ILE A 196 -16.01 -2.89 -8.73
N ARG A 197 -17.27 -3.31 -8.62
CA ARG A 197 -18.38 -2.46 -8.18
C ARG A 197 -19.10 -3.14 -7.03
N TYR A 198 -19.35 -2.38 -5.97
CA TYR A 198 -20.10 -2.84 -4.81
C TYR A 198 -21.45 -2.13 -4.70
N PHE A 199 -21.59 -0.92 -5.28
CA PHE A 199 -22.82 -0.15 -5.43
C PHE A 199 -22.86 0.56 -6.79
N ASP A 200 -24.04 0.93 -7.29
CA ASP A 200 -24.17 1.63 -8.59
C ASP A 200 -23.41 2.97 -8.66
N ASN A 201 -23.11 3.54 -7.49
CA ASN A 201 -22.42 4.82 -7.32
C ASN A 201 -20.93 4.69 -7.01
N ASP A 202 -20.36 3.49 -6.90
CA ASP A 202 -18.92 3.32 -6.75
C ASP A 202 -18.27 2.79 -8.04
N LEU A 203 -17.01 3.16 -8.23
CA LEU A 203 -16.17 2.62 -9.29
C LEU A 203 -14.80 2.36 -8.72
N PHE A 204 -14.35 1.11 -8.80
CA PHE A 204 -12.98 0.73 -8.50
C PHE A 204 -12.38 0.03 -9.71
N LEU A 205 -11.25 0.54 -10.19
CA LEU A 205 -10.42 -0.08 -11.21
C LEU A 205 -8.99 -0.10 -10.69
N ALA A 206 -8.28 -1.20 -10.91
CA ALA A 206 -6.90 -1.34 -10.51
C ALA A 206 -6.12 -2.02 -11.62
N GLU A 207 -4.93 -1.49 -11.87
CA GLU A 207 -3.90 -2.03 -12.74
C GLU A 207 -2.61 -2.22 -11.95
N TRP A 208 -1.58 -2.76 -12.61
CA TRP A 208 -0.31 -3.12 -11.98
C TRP A 208 0.35 -1.98 -11.18
N ASN A 209 0.29 -0.73 -11.67
CA ASN A 209 0.97 0.42 -11.06
C ASN A 209 0.02 1.44 -10.40
N ALA A 210 -1.28 1.38 -10.69
CA ALA A 210 -2.22 2.37 -10.19
C ALA A 210 -3.66 1.87 -10.07
N ALA A 211 -4.42 2.53 -9.21
CA ALA A 211 -5.87 2.36 -9.08
C ALA A 211 -6.63 3.66 -9.28
N PHE A 212 -7.81 3.57 -9.89
CA PHE A 212 -8.78 4.65 -9.97
C PHE A 212 -9.99 4.31 -9.10
N VAL A 213 -10.35 5.23 -8.21
CA VAL A 213 -11.44 5.03 -7.24
C VAL A 213 -12.37 6.22 -7.26
N TYR A 214 -13.63 5.96 -7.59
CA TYR A 214 -14.74 6.86 -7.32
C TYR A 214 -15.52 6.32 -6.13
N ASP A 215 -15.33 6.92 -4.96
CA ASP A 215 -16.03 6.54 -3.73
C ASP A 215 -16.07 7.72 -2.74
N PRO A 216 -17.26 8.18 -2.32
CA PRO A 216 -17.37 9.16 -1.23
C PRO A 216 -16.74 8.73 0.11
N LYS A 217 -16.43 7.43 0.30
CA LYS A 217 -15.83 6.82 1.51
C LYS A 217 -14.50 6.09 1.24
N PHE A 218 -13.60 6.75 0.52
CA PHE A 218 -12.32 6.21 0.05
C PHE A 218 -11.30 5.74 1.11
N GLN A 219 -11.44 6.11 2.38
CA GLN A 219 -10.40 5.85 3.39
C GLN A 219 -10.10 4.36 3.52
N ASP A 220 -11.17 3.56 3.52
CA ASP A 220 -11.11 2.12 3.61
C ASP A 220 -10.36 1.49 2.42
N THR A 221 -10.51 2.08 1.24
CA THR A 221 -9.90 1.61 -0.01
C THR A 221 -8.42 2.00 -0.10
N ALA A 222 -8.07 3.23 0.30
CA ALA A 222 -6.69 3.69 0.34
C ALA A 222 -5.82 2.83 1.26
N GLU A 223 -6.35 2.45 2.43
CA GLU A 223 -5.63 1.58 3.37
C GLU A 223 -5.48 0.13 2.86
N VAL A 224 -6.47 -0.39 2.14
CA VAL A 224 -6.35 -1.70 1.47
C VAL A 224 -5.27 -1.67 0.39
N LEU A 225 -5.21 -0.59 -0.40
CA LEU A 225 -4.22 -0.47 -1.47
C LEU A 225 -2.81 -0.29 -0.94
N GLU A 226 -2.63 0.55 0.09
CA GLU A 226 -1.36 0.65 0.82
C GLU A 226 -0.96 -0.70 1.41
N PHE A 227 -1.93 -1.44 2.00
CA PHE A 227 -1.71 -2.79 2.51
C PHE A 227 -1.18 -3.71 1.41
N LEU A 228 -1.86 -3.77 0.26
CA LEU A 228 -1.49 -4.61 -0.87
C LEU A 228 -0.11 -4.26 -1.43
N ASN A 229 0.24 -2.97 -1.50
CA ASN A 229 1.56 -2.53 -1.94
C ASN A 229 2.68 -3.08 -1.04
N VAL A 230 2.44 -3.13 0.27
CA VAL A 230 3.42 -3.64 1.24
C VAL A 230 3.45 -5.19 1.29
N GLN A 231 2.39 -5.88 0.89
CA GLN A 231 2.34 -7.36 0.94
C GLN A 231 3.42 -8.04 0.09
N LEU A 232 3.86 -7.42 -1.01
CA LEU A 232 4.94 -7.98 -1.83
C LEU A 232 6.28 -8.02 -1.06
N LEU A 233 6.52 -7.04 -0.17
CA LEU A 233 7.67 -7.06 0.73
C LEU A 233 7.53 -8.09 1.85
N GLU A 234 6.31 -8.29 2.37
CA GLU A 234 6.04 -9.33 3.38
C GLU A 234 6.30 -10.74 2.82
N LEU A 235 5.94 -10.99 1.55
CA LEU A 235 6.27 -12.24 0.85
C LEU A 235 7.79 -12.44 0.71
N ARG A 236 8.55 -11.39 0.37
CA ARG A 236 10.03 -11.45 0.33
C ARG A 236 10.62 -11.76 1.70
N TYR A 237 10.05 -11.23 2.78
CA TYR A 237 10.45 -11.59 4.13
C TYR A 237 10.25 -13.09 4.39
N PHE A 238 9.10 -13.66 4.02
CA PHE A 238 8.86 -15.08 4.17
C PHE A 238 9.80 -15.94 3.32
N ASP A 239 10.12 -15.54 2.09
CA ASP A 239 11.11 -16.24 1.26
C ASP A 239 12.49 -16.25 1.93
N ARG A 240 12.92 -15.13 2.52
CA ARG A 240 14.17 -15.07 3.29
C ARG A 240 14.13 -15.95 4.53
N LEU A 241 13.03 -15.94 5.26
CA LEU A 241 12.86 -16.76 6.47
C LEU A 241 12.83 -18.26 6.13
N LEU A 242 12.21 -18.63 5.00
CA LEU A 242 12.26 -19.98 4.45
C LEU A 242 13.68 -20.36 4.06
N HIS A 243 14.41 -19.49 3.37
CA HIS A 243 15.79 -19.72 3.00
C HIS A 243 16.69 -19.93 4.22
N ASP A 244 16.65 -19.02 5.21
CA ASP A 244 17.39 -19.16 6.47
C ASP A 244 17.01 -20.44 7.23
N ALA A 245 15.74 -20.88 7.18
CA ALA A 245 15.30 -22.13 7.80
C ALA A 245 15.83 -23.37 7.07
N ILE A 246 15.86 -23.36 5.73
CA ILE A 246 16.39 -24.44 4.90
C ILE A 246 17.92 -24.51 5.05
N ASP A 247 18.61 -23.38 5.02
CA ASP A 247 20.07 -23.32 5.19
C ASP A 247 20.46 -23.76 6.60
N GLY A 248 19.72 -23.32 7.63
CA GLY A 248 19.91 -23.79 9.01
C GLY A 248 19.71 -25.30 9.16
N MET A 249 18.72 -25.90 8.49
CA MET A 249 18.58 -27.36 8.41
C MET A 249 19.79 -28.01 7.71
N THR A 250 20.32 -27.38 6.66
CA THR A 250 21.44 -27.91 5.87
C THR A 250 22.77 -27.84 6.65
N GLU A 251 22.98 -26.79 7.45
CA GLU A 251 24.11 -26.66 8.37
C GLU A 251 24.03 -27.66 9.55
N GLU A 252 22.83 -27.92 10.08
CA GLU A 252 22.61 -28.94 11.12
C GLU A 252 22.82 -30.38 10.59
N LEU A 253 22.72 -30.60 9.28
CA LEU A 253 22.98 -31.88 8.60
C LEU A 253 24.47 -32.13 8.28
N LEU A 254 25.36 -31.15 8.50
CA LEU A 254 26.81 -31.40 8.44
C LEU A 254 27.23 -32.25 9.66
N PRO A 255 27.92 -33.39 9.46
CA PRO A 255 28.18 -34.35 10.53
C PRO A 255 29.17 -33.76 11.56
N ARG A 256 28.63 -33.10 12.58
CA ARG A 256 29.38 -32.70 13.77
C ARG A 256 29.72 -33.98 14.56
N ARG A 257 31.00 -34.37 14.55
CA ARG A 257 31.55 -35.50 15.31
C ARG A 257 31.05 -35.50 16.77
N ARG A 258 30.53 -36.67 17.16
CA ARG A 258 30.04 -37.15 18.48
C ARG A 258 30.57 -36.43 19.74
N LEU A 259 29.70 -36.15 20.72
CA LEU A 259 29.38 -37.06 21.85
C LEU A 259 28.19 -36.52 22.70
N PHE A 260 27.38 -37.46 23.21
CA PHE A 260 26.22 -37.34 24.10
C PHE A 260 24.85 -36.98 23.49
N HIS A 261 24.01 -38.02 23.41
CA HIS A 261 22.56 -37.93 23.24
C HIS A 261 21.91 -37.54 24.58
N VAL A 262 21.16 -36.44 24.58
CA VAL A 262 19.95 -36.30 25.41
C VAL A 262 18.84 -35.96 24.44
N LEU A 263 17.73 -36.69 24.55
CA LEU A 263 16.57 -36.63 23.66
C LEU A 263 16.07 -35.19 23.46
N HIS A 264 16.23 -34.69 22.24
CA HIS A 264 15.32 -33.73 21.63
C HIS A 264 15.31 -34.12 20.15
N ASP A 265 14.13 -34.35 19.58
CA ASP A 265 14.04 -34.59 18.14
C ASP A 265 14.60 -33.35 17.43
N PRO A 266 15.75 -33.45 16.72
CA PRO A 266 16.40 -32.31 16.09
C PRO A 266 15.55 -31.76 14.94
N TYR A 267 14.55 -32.52 14.48
CA TYR A 267 13.60 -32.08 13.47
C TYR A 267 12.42 -31.31 14.05
N GLU A 268 12.16 -31.36 15.35
CA GLU A 268 10.94 -30.77 15.91
C GLU A 268 10.95 -29.23 15.90
N LYS A 269 12.09 -28.60 16.21
CA LYS A 269 12.22 -27.13 16.17
C LYS A 269 12.19 -26.58 14.75
N PRO A 270 12.95 -27.14 13.79
CA PRO A 270 12.88 -26.73 12.39
C PRO A 270 11.52 -27.01 11.73
N LEU A 271 10.89 -28.17 12.00
CA LEU A 271 9.55 -28.49 11.47
C LEU A 271 8.46 -27.62 12.08
N ARG A 272 8.55 -27.29 13.38
CA ARG A 272 7.68 -26.28 14.00
C ARG A 272 7.88 -24.92 13.35
N LYS A 273 9.12 -24.48 13.11
CA LYS A 273 9.44 -23.22 12.43
C LYS A 273 8.86 -23.18 11.02
N LEU A 274 9.02 -24.23 10.22
CA LEU A 274 8.40 -24.36 8.89
C LEU A 274 6.87 -24.40 8.94
N SER A 275 6.28 -25.08 9.94
CA SER A 275 4.83 -25.10 10.15
C SER A 275 4.29 -23.72 10.52
N THR A 276 5.01 -22.95 11.34
CA THR A 276 4.68 -21.57 11.68
C THR A 276 4.74 -20.70 10.43
N ILE A 277 5.85 -20.74 9.67
CA ILE A 277 6.00 -19.98 8.41
C ILE A 277 4.88 -20.34 7.41
N ARG A 278 4.56 -21.62 7.24
CA ARG A 278 3.46 -22.07 6.36
C ARG A 278 2.09 -21.55 6.83
N THR A 279 1.87 -21.49 8.13
CA THR A 279 0.64 -20.93 8.72
C THR A 279 0.57 -19.43 8.47
N ASP A 280 1.67 -18.71 8.68
CA ASP A 280 1.75 -17.26 8.48
C ASP A 280 1.58 -16.87 7.01
N ILE A 281 2.19 -17.61 6.07
CA ILE A 281 1.94 -17.46 4.62
C ILE A 281 0.47 -17.75 4.28
N SER A 282 -0.14 -18.76 4.92
CA SER A 282 -1.55 -19.07 4.71
C SER A 282 -2.45 -17.94 5.24
N LEU A 283 -2.08 -17.31 6.35
CA LEU A 283 -2.75 -16.14 6.92
C LEU A 283 -2.53 -14.88 6.07
N VAL A 284 -1.35 -14.66 5.49
CA VAL A 284 -1.11 -13.61 4.48
C VAL A 284 -2.00 -13.83 3.28
N ARG A 285 -2.03 -15.06 2.75
CA ARG A 285 -2.86 -15.40 1.60
C ARG A 285 -4.35 -15.26 1.92
N GLU A 286 -4.78 -15.63 3.12
CA GLU A 286 -6.15 -15.41 3.59
C GLU A 286 -6.44 -13.92 3.78
N ARG A 287 -5.49 -13.11 4.27
CA ARG A 287 -5.60 -11.65 4.38
C ARG A 287 -5.70 -10.99 3.01
N ILE A 288 -4.87 -11.38 2.04
CA ILE A 288 -4.94 -10.94 0.64
C ILE A 288 -6.29 -11.37 0.05
N TYR A 289 -6.67 -12.63 0.22
CA TYR A 289 -7.94 -13.15 -0.30
C TYR A 289 -9.16 -12.45 0.32
N ASN A 290 -9.12 -12.14 1.62
CA ASN A 290 -10.17 -11.40 2.32
C ASN A 290 -10.16 -9.91 1.95
N ALA A 291 -9.00 -9.29 1.74
CA ALA A 291 -8.90 -7.93 1.21
C ALA A 291 -9.50 -7.83 -0.20
N LEU A 292 -9.30 -8.86 -1.03
CA LEU A 292 -9.87 -8.96 -2.37
C LEU A 292 -11.36 -9.35 -2.37
N ASN A 293 -11.84 -10.14 -1.39
CA ASN A 293 -13.19 -10.72 -1.40
C ASN A 293 -14.17 -10.18 -0.34
N THR A 294 -13.74 -9.42 0.66
CA THR A 294 -14.61 -9.05 1.79
C THR A 294 -14.47 -7.60 2.27
N ARG A 295 -15.55 -6.84 2.02
CA ARG A 295 -16.22 -6.05 3.07
C ARG A 295 -17.74 -6.21 2.94
N PRO A 296 -18.50 -6.09 4.04
CA PRO A 296 -19.42 -7.13 4.48
C PRO A 296 -20.80 -7.11 3.83
N ARG A 297 -21.34 -8.31 3.56
CA ARG A 297 -22.79 -8.56 3.56
C ARG A 297 -23.38 -8.07 4.88
N ARG A 298 -23.99 -6.89 4.92
CA ARG A 298 -24.82 -6.50 6.06
C ARG A 298 -26.12 -7.30 6.02
N ARG A 299 -26.25 -8.23 6.98
CA ARG A 299 -27.51 -8.89 7.36
C ARG A 299 -28.63 -7.86 7.43
N GLY A 300 -29.66 -8.07 6.60
CA GLY A 300 -30.91 -7.32 6.69
C GLY A 300 -31.51 -7.50 8.08
N ARG A 301 -31.62 -6.39 8.83
CA ARG A 301 -32.61 -6.29 9.91
C ARG A 301 -33.97 -6.25 9.25
N ARG A 302 -34.69 -7.37 9.29
CA ARG A 302 -36.15 -7.40 9.20
C ARG A 302 -36.70 -6.44 10.26
N ARG A 303 -37.34 -5.36 9.84
CA ARG A 303 -38.35 -4.69 10.66
C ARG A 303 -39.63 -5.52 10.54
N SER A 304 -40.01 -6.20 11.61
CA SER A 304 -41.40 -6.60 11.82
C SER A 304 -42.04 -5.50 12.66
N SER A 305 -43.11 -4.92 12.10
CA SER A 305 -44.25 -4.29 12.77
C SER A 305 -43.98 -3.05 13.60
#